data_AF-A0A8B8BWD1-F1
#
_entry.id   AF-A0A8B8BWD1-F1
#
_cell.length_a   1.000
_cell.length_b   1.000
_cell.length_c   1.000
_cell.angle_alpha   90.00
_cell.angle_beta   90.00
_cell.angle_gamma   90.00
#
_symmetry.space_group_name_H-M   'P 1'
#
loop_
_entity.id
_entity.type
_entity.pdbx_description
1 polymer ?
#
loop_
_entity_poly.entity_id
_entity_poly.type
_entity_poly.pdbx_seq_one_letter_code
_entity_poly.pdbx_strand_id
1 'polypeptide(L)'
;MYDVIAFYNCEVVGRPRKSTKHPPYLYTLRNRQPSLGSYNELKISCLKPFSLIFFFLPDKENHQSSYFLGFSVYISPTPREDDVVLCFRDTNYTRATIPNPVNITCPYHRRYVIYYNNRTDIPFPDGYSKEAYNDLCEIEVYGCRNLGYSGTNCSIPCPQNCLYGLCDIISGDCFKCDADYQGKTCNEECNKHKYGLTCSQTCGSCYGGKQCDHVNGSCADGCEAGFFGEKCDEECHSGTYGQDCTEICGACVDKEPCHYVTGTCMNGCEPGYQGMQCKTGTM
;
A
#
# COMPACT_ATOMS: atom_id res chain seq x y z
N MET A 1 -11.82 -38.04 1.91
CA MET A 1 -12.13 -37.37 3.19
C MET A 1 -12.27 -35.89 2.85
N TYR A 2 -13.35 -35.25 3.26
CA TYR A 2 -13.60 -33.84 2.95
C TYR A 2 -13.14 -33.02 4.17
N ASP A 3 -12.17 -32.13 4.00
CA ASP A 3 -11.79 -31.21 5.06
C ASP A 3 -12.79 -30.05 5.09
N VAL A 4 -13.51 -29.96 6.21
CA VAL A 4 -14.51 -28.94 6.47
C VAL A 4 -13.81 -27.82 7.21
N ILE A 5 -13.34 -26.81 6.48
CA ILE A 5 -12.74 -25.61 7.09
C ILE A 5 -13.86 -24.76 7.69
N ALA A 6 -13.93 -24.70 9.02
CA ALA A 6 -14.79 -23.74 9.70
C ALA A 6 -14.13 -22.35 9.65
N PHE A 7 -14.90 -21.32 9.23
CA PHE A 7 -14.46 -19.93 9.22
C PHE A 7 -15.49 -19.09 9.97
N TYR A 8 -15.19 -18.73 11.21
CA TYR A 8 -16.07 -17.85 11.97
C TYR A 8 -15.88 -16.39 11.53
N ASN A 9 -16.88 -15.80 10.88
CA ASN A 9 -16.94 -14.39 10.47
C ASN A 9 -15.93 -13.94 9.38
N CYS A 10 -15.36 -14.86 8.60
CA CYS A 10 -14.47 -14.56 7.47
C CYS A 10 -15.01 -15.13 6.15
N GLU A 11 -14.66 -14.49 5.03
CA GLU A 11 -15.03 -14.96 3.69
C GLU A 11 -13.79 -15.33 2.87
N VAL A 12 -13.87 -16.40 2.08
CA VAL A 12 -12.80 -16.82 1.18
C VAL A 12 -12.92 -16.08 -0.14
N VAL A 13 -11.84 -15.43 -0.57
CA VAL A 13 -11.82 -14.60 -1.79
C VAL A 13 -11.00 -15.31 -2.88
N GLY A 14 -11.65 -15.69 -3.97
CA GLY A 14 -11.05 -16.47 -5.09
C GLY A 14 -11.81 -17.77 -5.37
N ARG A 15 -11.80 -18.30 -6.61
CA ARG A 15 -12.71 -19.35 -7.11
C ARG A 15 -12.57 -20.73 -6.41
N PRO A 16 -13.51 -21.18 -5.56
CA PRO A 16 -13.64 -22.57 -5.16
C PRO A 16 -14.77 -23.23 -5.98
N ARG A 17 -14.65 -24.51 -6.36
CA ARG A 17 -15.65 -25.14 -7.26
C ARG A 17 -17.04 -25.35 -6.64
N LYS A 18 -17.21 -25.38 -5.31
CA LYS A 18 -18.50 -25.45 -4.60
C LYS A 18 -18.35 -24.91 -3.17
N SER A 19 -19.29 -24.07 -2.74
CA SER A 19 -19.51 -23.69 -1.34
C SER A 19 -20.93 -24.12 -0.93
N THR A 20 -21.09 -24.71 0.25
CA THR A 20 -22.41 -24.97 0.85
C THR A 20 -22.45 -24.32 2.23
N LYS A 21 -23.39 -23.39 2.42
CA LYS A 21 -23.63 -22.70 3.70
C LYS A 21 -24.30 -23.67 4.68
N HIS A 22 -23.69 -23.87 5.85
CA HIS A 22 -24.39 -24.39 7.03
C HIS A 22 -24.35 -23.35 8.16
N PRO A 23 -25.46 -23.12 8.87
CA PRO A 23 -25.47 -22.27 10.05
C PRO A 23 -24.80 -22.97 11.25
N PRO A 24 -23.98 -22.26 12.07
CA PRO A 24 -23.56 -20.87 11.94
C PRO A 24 -22.14 -20.80 11.32
N TYR A 25 -22.06 -20.32 10.07
CA TYR A 25 -20.82 -19.86 9.42
C TYR A 25 -19.73 -20.93 9.14
N LEU A 26 -20.06 -21.98 8.37
CA LEU A 26 -19.06 -22.87 7.76
C LEU A 26 -18.94 -22.66 6.24
N TYR A 27 -17.70 -22.60 5.71
CA TYR A 27 -17.41 -22.58 4.27
C TYR A 27 -16.47 -23.72 3.89
N THR A 28 -16.92 -24.65 3.05
CA THR A 28 -16.06 -25.71 2.49
C THR A 28 -15.28 -25.17 1.29
N LEU A 29 -13.96 -25.35 1.25
CA LEU A 29 -13.13 -25.03 0.09
C LEU A 29 -12.70 -26.28 -0.67
N ARG A 30 -12.67 -26.17 -1.99
CA ARG A 30 -12.24 -27.24 -2.90
C ARG A 30 -11.16 -26.67 -3.82
N ASN A 31 -9.89 -26.91 -3.50
CA ASN A 31 -8.78 -26.50 -4.34
C ASN A 31 -8.65 -27.38 -5.60
N ARG A 32 -7.98 -26.80 -6.61
CA ARG A 32 -7.62 -27.44 -7.89
C ARG A 32 -6.71 -28.64 -7.60
N GLN A 33 -6.86 -29.75 -8.34
CA GLN A 33 -5.99 -30.92 -8.19
C GLN A 33 -4.51 -30.51 -8.27
N PRO A 34 -3.66 -30.96 -7.34
CA PRO A 34 -2.24 -30.62 -7.36
C PRO A 34 -1.54 -31.34 -8.52
N SER A 35 -0.61 -30.62 -9.14
CA SER A 35 0.39 -31.14 -10.08
C SER A 35 1.78 -30.88 -9.53
N LEU A 36 2.80 -31.59 -10.05
CA LEU A 36 4.21 -31.35 -9.74
C LEU A 36 4.55 -29.86 -9.95
N GLY A 37 5.20 -29.21 -8.97
CA GLY A 37 5.50 -27.76 -9.03
C GLY A 37 4.28 -26.85 -8.77
N SER A 38 3.31 -27.32 -7.99
CA SER A 38 2.08 -26.56 -7.66
C SER A 38 2.31 -25.47 -6.61
N TYR A 39 1.53 -24.39 -6.75
CA TYR A 39 1.35 -23.37 -5.72
C TYR A 39 -0.07 -23.49 -5.17
N ASN A 40 -0.22 -23.34 -3.86
CA ASN A 40 -1.53 -23.29 -3.22
C ASN A 40 -1.66 -22.05 -2.35
N GLU A 41 -2.71 -21.30 -2.61
CA GLU A 41 -2.99 -20.03 -1.99
C GLU A 41 -4.39 -20.03 -1.38
N LEU A 42 -4.49 -19.53 -0.16
CA LEU A 42 -5.75 -19.32 0.53
C LEU A 42 -5.81 -17.87 1.01
N LYS A 43 -6.64 -17.05 0.36
CA LYS A 43 -6.94 -15.67 0.77
C LYS A 43 -8.20 -15.64 1.62
N ILE A 44 -8.06 -15.21 2.86
CA ILE A 44 -9.12 -15.12 3.85
C ILE A 44 -9.34 -13.63 4.14
N SER A 45 -10.53 -13.12 3.83
CA SER A 45 -10.94 -11.78 4.23
C SER A 45 -11.44 -11.82 5.66
N CYS A 46 -10.66 -11.26 6.56
CA CYS A 46 -10.89 -11.16 7.99
C CYS A 46 -11.38 -9.75 8.34
N LEU A 47 -12.53 -9.64 9.00
CA LEU A 47 -13.03 -8.35 9.50
C LEU A 47 -12.47 -8.01 10.90
N LYS A 48 -11.46 -8.76 11.37
CA LYS A 48 -11.22 -9.09 12.79
C LYS A 48 -9.70 -9.41 13.08
N PRO A 49 -9.04 -9.00 14.21
CA PRO A 49 -7.67 -9.43 14.66
C PRO A 49 -7.41 -10.90 15.02
N PHE A 50 -6.60 -11.57 14.23
CA PHE A 50 -6.20 -12.98 14.33
C PHE A 50 -4.77 -13.14 14.87
N SER A 51 -4.27 -14.26 15.40
CA SER A 51 -4.94 -15.45 15.94
C SER A 51 -5.02 -16.65 15.01
N LEU A 52 -4.06 -16.91 14.11
CA LEU A 52 -4.16 -18.13 13.28
C LEU A 52 -3.81 -19.35 14.10
N ILE A 53 -4.81 -20.20 14.27
CA ILE A 53 -4.74 -21.51 14.89
C ILE A 53 -5.06 -22.51 13.79
N PHE A 54 -4.04 -23.25 13.33
CA PHE A 54 -4.23 -24.28 12.31
C PHE A 54 -4.40 -25.64 12.98
N PHE A 55 -5.57 -26.24 12.82
CA PHE A 55 -5.78 -27.65 13.17
C PHE A 55 -5.53 -28.54 11.97
N PHE A 56 -4.82 -29.65 12.17
CA PHE A 56 -4.68 -30.73 11.21
C PHE A 56 -4.85 -32.07 11.94
N LEU A 57 -5.21 -33.16 11.27
CA LEU A 57 -5.34 -34.46 11.95
C LEU A 57 -3.94 -35.01 12.29
N PRO A 58 -3.57 -35.20 13.57
CA PRO A 58 -2.27 -35.76 13.92
C PRO A 58 -2.34 -37.29 13.91
N ASP A 59 -1.53 -37.93 13.07
CA ASP A 59 -1.23 -39.36 13.17
C ASP A 59 0.28 -39.50 13.41
N LYS A 60 0.72 -40.45 14.25
CA LYS A 60 2.13 -40.58 14.63
C LYS A 60 3.02 -41.12 13.49
N GLU A 61 2.43 -41.57 12.40
CA GLU A 61 3.13 -41.95 11.15
C GLU A 61 2.85 -40.97 9.98
N ASN A 62 2.36 -39.75 10.27
CA ASN A 62 1.62 -38.96 9.29
C ASN A 62 2.46 -38.31 8.18
N HIS A 63 2.36 -38.86 6.97
CA HIS A 63 2.82 -38.23 5.72
C HIS A 63 2.20 -36.85 5.49
N GLN A 64 0.98 -36.57 5.98
CA GLN A 64 0.27 -35.31 5.71
C GLN A 64 0.97 -34.09 6.32
N SER A 65 1.74 -34.27 7.40
CA SER A 65 2.59 -33.20 7.96
C SER A 65 3.56 -32.60 6.93
N SER A 66 4.02 -33.41 5.96
CA SER A 66 4.90 -32.97 4.87
C SER A 66 4.25 -31.97 3.91
N TYR A 67 2.92 -31.93 3.85
CA TYR A 67 2.19 -30.96 3.03
C TYR A 67 2.25 -29.56 3.63
N PHE A 68 2.38 -29.42 4.95
CA PHE A 68 2.34 -28.13 5.63
C PHE A 68 3.72 -27.48 5.82
N LEU A 69 4.82 -28.22 5.67
CA LEU A 69 6.16 -27.66 5.89
C LEU A 69 6.48 -26.52 4.91
N GLY A 70 7.19 -25.51 5.41
CA GLY A 70 7.65 -24.35 4.64
C GLY A 70 6.56 -23.34 4.25
N PHE A 71 5.39 -23.45 4.85
CA PHE A 71 4.32 -22.48 4.62
C PHE A 71 4.70 -21.09 5.12
N SER A 72 4.07 -20.08 4.53
CA SER A 72 4.18 -18.70 4.94
C SER A 72 2.79 -18.10 5.11
N VAL A 73 2.67 -17.18 6.05
CA VAL A 73 1.47 -16.41 6.30
C VAL A 73 1.80 -14.95 6.05
N TYR A 74 1.01 -14.33 5.18
CA TYR A 74 1.04 -12.90 4.91
C TYR A 74 -0.25 -12.24 5.35
N ILE A 75 -0.16 -10.93 5.55
CA ILE A 75 -1.28 -10.09 5.96
C ILE A 75 -1.36 -8.90 5.00
N SER A 76 -2.55 -8.48 4.58
CA SER A 76 -2.73 -7.39 3.61
C SER A 76 -3.97 -6.54 3.92
N PRO A 77 -3.94 -5.21 3.68
CA PRO A 77 -5.14 -4.38 3.79
C PRO A 77 -6.11 -4.59 2.62
N THR A 78 -5.65 -5.12 1.48
CA THR A 78 -6.45 -5.34 0.28
C THR A 78 -6.38 -6.81 -0.18
N PRO A 79 -7.29 -7.29 -1.05
CA PRO A 79 -7.17 -8.64 -1.62
C PRO A 79 -6.05 -8.73 -2.69
N ARG A 80 -5.40 -7.63 -3.03
CA ARG A 80 -4.30 -7.53 -4.00
C ARG A 80 -2.95 -7.70 -3.28
N GLU A 81 -1.95 -8.14 -4.05
CA GLU A 81 -0.61 -8.51 -3.54
C GLU A 81 0.37 -7.35 -3.45
N ASP A 82 -0.07 -6.14 -3.80
CA ASP A 82 0.74 -4.92 -3.85
C ASP A 82 1.17 -4.39 -2.48
N ASP A 83 0.51 -4.82 -1.39
CA ASP A 83 0.79 -4.34 -0.02
C ASP A 83 0.73 -5.48 1.03
N VAL A 84 1.39 -6.60 0.74
CA VAL A 84 1.47 -7.77 1.64
C VAL A 84 2.64 -7.66 2.62
N VAL A 85 2.40 -7.96 3.89
CA VAL A 85 3.43 -8.03 4.94
C VAL A 85 3.59 -9.48 5.41
N LEU A 86 4.83 -9.97 5.50
CA LEU A 86 5.11 -11.29 6.04
C LEU A 86 4.83 -11.30 7.55
N CYS A 87 3.95 -12.21 7.97
CA CYS A 87 3.66 -12.44 9.38
C CYS A 87 4.45 -13.62 9.95
N PHE A 88 4.51 -14.72 9.21
CA PHE A 88 5.20 -15.92 9.65
C PHE A 88 5.73 -16.70 8.45
N ARG A 89 6.90 -17.32 8.63
CA ARG A 89 7.46 -18.26 7.67
C ARG A 89 8.01 -19.45 8.44
N ASP A 90 7.57 -20.64 8.06
CA ASP A 90 8.18 -21.86 8.54
C ASP A 90 9.53 -22.07 7.83
N THR A 91 10.58 -22.17 8.64
CA THR A 91 11.93 -22.58 8.19
C THR A 91 12.48 -23.75 9.01
N ASN A 92 11.80 -24.16 10.08
CA ASN A 92 12.38 -24.97 11.15
C ASN A 92 11.51 -26.18 11.52
N TYR A 93 10.23 -26.20 11.13
CA TYR A 93 9.40 -27.35 11.42
C TYR A 93 9.82 -28.54 10.58
N THR A 94 9.68 -29.71 11.20
CA THR A 94 9.82 -31.01 10.58
C THR A 94 8.50 -31.76 10.73
N ARG A 95 8.35 -32.87 10.03
CA ARG A 95 7.18 -33.76 10.16
C ARG A 95 6.87 -34.15 11.61
N ALA A 96 7.89 -34.23 12.47
CA ALA A 96 7.74 -34.60 13.87
C ALA A 96 7.53 -33.42 14.82
N THR A 97 7.87 -32.20 14.40
CA THR A 97 7.95 -31.02 15.28
C THR A 97 6.93 -29.93 14.97
N ILE A 98 6.20 -30.03 13.86
CA ILE A 98 5.12 -29.08 13.56
C ILE A 98 3.99 -29.20 14.62
N PRO A 99 3.67 -28.12 15.35
CA PRO A 99 2.69 -28.18 16.44
C PRO A 99 1.26 -28.21 15.92
N ASN A 100 0.36 -28.86 16.65
CA ASN A 100 -1.07 -28.91 16.36
C ASN A 100 -1.89 -28.55 17.61
N PRO A 101 -2.50 -27.36 17.68
CA PRO A 101 -2.51 -26.35 16.63
C PRO A 101 -1.21 -25.53 16.51
N VAL A 102 -0.98 -24.92 15.35
CA VAL A 102 0.04 -23.86 15.18
C VAL A 102 -0.57 -22.52 15.53
N ASN A 103 0.01 -21.80 16.49
CA ASN A 103 -0.42 -20.45 16.86
C ASN A 103 0.52 -19.41 16.25
N ILE A 104 0.00 -18.51 15.41
CA ILE A 104 0.79 -17.45 14.77
C ILE A 104 0.32 -16.08 15.25
N THR A 105 1.27 -15.28 15.71
CA THR A 105 1.08 -13.87 16.10
C THR A 105 1.77 -12.98 15.07
N CYS A 106 1.05 -12.04 14.50
CA CYS A 106 1.59 -11.09 13.53
C CYS A 106 1.96 -9.77 14.21
N PRO A 107 2.99 -9.05 13.70
CA PRO A 107 3.36 -7.74 14.22
C PRO A 107 2.30 -6.66 13.95
N TYR A 108 1.42 -6.87 12.98
CA TYR A 108 0.36 -5.93 12.62
C TYR A 108 -0.97 -6.65 12.40
N HIS A 109 -2.08 -5.92 12.57
CA HIS A 109 -3.42 -6.37 12.20
C HIS A 109 -3.78 -5.86 10.80
N ARG A 110 -4.38 -6.71 9.95
CA ARG A 110 -4.80 -6.38 8.57
C ARG A 110 -6.07 -7.13 8.19
N ARG A 111 -6.71 -6.72 7.09
CA ARG A 111 -8.01 -7.24 6.64
C ARG A 111 -7.93 -8.59 5.93
N TYR A 112 -6.82 -8.93 5.32
CA TYR A 112 -6.66 -10.18 4.59
C TYR A 112 -5.53 -10.98 5.20
N VAL A 113 -5.76 -12.27 5.38
CA VAL A 113 -4.73 -13.26 5.69
C VAL A 113 -4.54 -14.12 4.47
N ILE A 114 -3.28 -14.30 4.08
CA ILE A 114 -2.91 -15.09 2.91
C ILE A 114 -2.02 -16.21 3.41
N TYR A 115 -2.57 -17.43 3.43
CA TYR A 115 -1.77 -18.63 3.63
C TYR A 115 -1.17 -19.03 2.29
N TYR A 116 0.15 -19.12 2.27
CA TYR A 116 0.93 -19.42 1.09
C TYR A 116 1.77 -20.66 1.32
N ASN A 117 1.62 -21.64 0.44
CA ASN A 117 2.41 -22.86 0.49
C ASN A 117 2.88 -23.21 -0.92
N ASN A 118 4.19 -23.15 -1.14
CA ASN A 118 4.78 -23.23 -2.46
C ASN A 118 5.85 -24.34 -2.55
N ARG A 119 5.96 -24.95 -3.74
CA ARG A 119 6.88 -26.03 -4.08
C ARG A 119 7.56 -25.75 -5.44
N THR A 120 8.13 -24.56 -5.60
CA THR A 120 8.84 -24.15 -6.83
C THR A 120 10.35 -24.39 -6.78
N ASP A 121 10.93 -24.51 -5.58
CA ASP A 121 12.39 -24.47 -5.41
C ASP A 121 12.93 -25.90 -5.19
N ILE A 122 13.54 -26.48 -6.23
CA ILE A 122 14.10 -27.84 -6.24
C ILE A 122 15.63 -27.75 -6.02
N PRO A 123 16.25 -28.61 -5.17
CA PRO A 123 15.64 -29.72 -4.41
C PRO A 123 14.88 -29.24 -3.17
N PHE A 124 13.77 -29.90 -2.87
CA PHE A 124 12.98 -29.60 -1.68
C PHE A 124 13.73 -30.03 -0.40
N PRO A 125 13.61 -29.28 0.71
CA PRO A 125 14.17 -29.69 1.99
C PRO A 125 13.62 -31.05 2.45
N ASP A 126 14.43 -31.78 3.21
CA ASP A 126 14.08 -33.12 3.68
C ASP A 126 12.77 -33.13 4.47
N GLY A 127 11.88 -34.08 4.12
CA GLY A 127 10.58 -34.25 4.75
C GLY A 127 9.46 -33.43 4.13
N TYR A 128 9.73 -32.54 3.17
CA TYR A 128 8.71 -31.82 2.41
C TYR A 128 8.03 -32.73 1.39
N SER A 129 6.73 -32.54 1.19
CA SER A 129 6.01 -33.12 0.07
C SER A 129 6.39 -32.47 -1.25
N LYS A 130 6.34 -33.24 -2.35
CA LYS A 130 6.52 -32.74 -3.73
C LYS A 130 5.31 -31.94 -4.21
N GLU A 131 4.14 -32.18 -3.63
CA GLU A 131 2.92 -31.43 -3.86
C GLU A 131 2.61 -30.51 -2.68
N ALA A 132 2.18 -29.27 -2.96
CA ALA A 132 1.57 -28.42 -1.96
C ALA A 132 0.10 -28.82 -1.83
N TYR A 133 -0.34 -29.30 -0.66
CA TYR A 133 -1.77 -29.45 -0.35
C TYR A 133 -2.16 -28.45 0.75
N ASN A 134 -3.42 -28.02 0.75
CA ASN A 134 -4.00 -27.19 1.79
C ASN A 134 -5.12 -27.97 2.47
N ASP A 135 -4.73 -28.94 3.29
CA ASP A 135 -5.65 -29.79 4.07
C ASP A 135 -5.82 -29.21 5.49
N LEU A 136 -5.94 -27.88 5.58
CA LEU A 136 -6.21 -27.20 6.84
C LEU A 136 -7.58 -27.65 7.33
N CYS A 137 -7.73 -28.05 8.59
CA CYS A 137 -9.02 -28.52 9.11
C CYS A 137 -9.87 -27.37 9.64
N GLU A 138 -9.26 -26.36 10.26
CA GLU A 138 -9.98 -25.22 10.83
C GLU A 138 -9.03 -24.03 10.94
N ILE A 139 -9.56 -22.82 10.71
CA ILE A 139 -8.83 -21.56 10.85
C ILE A 139 -9.67 -20.62 11.69
N GLU A 140 -9.21 -20.33 12.90
CA GLU A 140 -9.81 -19.31 13.74
C GLU A 140 -9.18 -17.94 13.48
N VAL A 141 -10.01 -16.90 13.45
CA VAL A 141 -9.61 -15.50 13.25
C VAL A 141 -10.46 -14.66 14.20
N TYR A 142 -9.84 -14.06 15.21
CA TYR A 142 -10.51 -13.31 16.28
C TYR A 142 -10.74 -11.84 15.90
N GLY A 143 -11.67 -11.07 16.51
CA GLY A 143 -11.82 -9.61 16.28
C GLY A 143 -13.21 -8.95 16.17
N CYS A 144 -13.29 -7.71 15.63
CA CYS A 144 -14.50 -6.87 15.60
C CYS A 144 -15.51 -7.10 14.47
N ARG A 145 -16.80 -7.18 14.84
CA ARG A 145 -17.88 -7.55 13.90
C ARG A 145 -18.22 -6.44 12.90
N ASN A 146 -18.06 -5.18 13.29
CA ASN A 146 -18.43 -4.02 12.48
C ASN A 146 -17.16 -3.32 11.96
N LEU A 147 -17.17 -2.97 10.67
CA LEU A 147 -16.15 -2.12 10.05
C LEU A 147 -16.16 -0.73 10.70
N GLY A 148 -15.00 -0.11 10.82
CA GLY A 148 -14.87 1.21 11.41
C GLY A 148 -14.98 1.23 12.93
N TYR A 149 -14.70 0.13 13.62
CA TYR A 149 -14.64 0.08 15.08
C TYR A 149 -13.38 -0.63 15.59
N SER A 150 -12.83 -0.12 16.69
CA SER A 150 -11.68 -0.59 17.44
C SER A 150 -12.03 -0.84 18.92
N GLY A 151 -11.03 -1.24 19.69
CA GLY A 151 -11.12 -1.60 21.10
C GLY A 151 -11.46 -3.09 21.32
N THR A 152 -11.14 -3.59 22.51
CA THR A 152 -11.34 -5.00 22.90
C THR A 152 -12.79 -5.49 22.77
N ASN A 153 -13.75 -4.57 22.86
CA ASN A 153 -15.18 -4.82 22.73
C ASN A 153 -15.81 -4.20 21.48
N CYS A 154 -15.00 -3.71 20.53
CA CYS A 154 -15.49 -3.29 19.21
C CYS A 154 -16.55 -2.18 19.26
N SER A 155 -16.37 -1.26 20.19
CA SER A 155 -17.34 -0.23 20.54
C SER A 155 -16.80 1.18 20.31
N ILE A 156 -15.51 1.32 19.99
CA ILE A 156 -14.87 2.61 19.73
C ILE A 156 -14.87 2.83 18.22
N PRO A 157 -15.53 3.84 17.66
CA PRO A 157 -15.46 4.08 16.23
C PRO A 157 -14.04 4.49 15.81
N CYS A 158 -13.61 4.03 14.63
CA CYS A 158 -12.40 4.51 13.99
C CYS A 158 -12.52 6.02 13.69
N PRO A 159 -11.39 6.75 13.67
CA PRO A 159 -11.39 8.14 13.23
C PRO A 159 -12.00 8.31 11.84
N GLN A 160 -12.69 9.43 11.64
CA GLN A 160 -13.51 9.69 10.46
C GLN A 160 -12.72 9.67 9.16
N ASN A 161 -11.50 10.21 9.17
CA ASN A 161 -10.67 10.37 7.97
C ASN A 161 -9.61 9.26 7.83
N CYS A 162 -9.82 8.11 8.49
CA CYS A 162 -9.06 6.92 8.13
C CYS A 162 -9.52 6.45 6.74
N LEU A 163 -8.57 6.20 5.84
CA LEU A 163 -8.87 5.68 4.51
C LEU A 163 -9.69 4.38 4.62
N TYR A 164 -10.84 4.36 3.95
CA TYR A 164 -11.83 3.27 3.98
C TYR A 164 -12.43 2.98 5.37
N GLY A 165 -12.29 3.89 6.34
CA GLY A 165 -12.71 3.70 7.72
C GLY A 165 -11.91 2.61 8.44
N LEU A 166 -10.65 2.40 8.07
CA LEU A 166 -9.80 1.34 8.63
C LEU A 166 -8.79 1.91 9.64
N CYS A 167 -8.89 1.44 10.88
CA CYS A 167 -7.94 1.73 11.95
C CYS A 167 -7.48 0.44 12.64
N ASP A 168 -6.35 0.53 13.34
CA ASP A 168 -5.83 -0.51 14.20
C ASP A 168 -6.83 -0.80 15.31
N ILE A 169 -7.03 -2.08 15.57
CA ILE A 169 -8.08 -2.55 16.48
C ILE A 169 -7.72 -2.40 17.95
N ILE A 170 -6.43 -2.28 18.28
CA ILE A 170 -5.96 -2.08 19.65
C ILE A 170 -5.73 -0.59 19.90
N SER A 171 -4.94 0.07 19.05
CA SER A 171 -4.60 1.47 19.25
C SER A 171 -5.64 2.46 18.73
N GLY A 172 -6.44 2.06 17.73
CA GLY A 172 -7.34 2.98 17.03
C GLY A 172 -6.64 3.86 15.99
N ASP A 173 -5.35 3.64 15.73
CA ASP A 173 -4.58 4.41 14.76
C ASP A 173 -4.99 4.05 13.33
N CYS A 174 -5.21 5.04 12.47
CA CYS A 174 -5.45 4.82 11.06
C CYS A 174 -4.20 4.22 10.40
N PHE A 175 -4.40 3.21 9.54
CA PHE A 175 -3.30 2.69 8.71
C PHE A 175 -2.90 3.70 7.62
N LYS A 176 -3.85 4.53 7.21
CA LYS A 176 -3.70 5.52 6.16
C LYS A 176 -4.80 6.57 6.32
N CYS A 177 -4.49 7.83 5.99
CA CYS A 177 -5.48 8.90 6.00
C CYS A 177 -6.11 9.08 4.63
N ASP A 178 -7.34 9.58 4.61
CA ASP A 178 -7.92 10.22 3.44
C ASP A 178 -7.07 11.42 3.00
N ALA A 179 -7.32 11.92 1.79
CA ALA A 179 -6.68 13.16 1.32
C ALA A 179 -6.95 14.29 2.33
N ASP A 180 -5.98 15.21 2.46
CA ASP A 180 -6.00 16.34 3.40
C ASP A 180 -5.74 16.04 4.87
N TYR A 181 -5.61 14.77 5.28
CA TYR A 181 -5.39 14.44 6.69
C TYR A 181 -4.06 13.74 6.95
N GLN A 182 -3.51 13.99 8.13
CA GLN A 182 -2.30 13.40 8.67
C GLN A 182 -2.42 13.10 10.17
N GLY A 183 -1.34 12.56 10.73
CA GLY A 183 -1.30 12.09 12.10
C GLY A 183 -1.85 10.66 12.23
N LYS A 184 -1.59 10.03 13.38
CA LYS A 184 -1.96 8.64 13.62
C LYS A 184 -3.46 8.38 13.58
N THR A 185 -4.27 9.40 13.87
CA THR A 185 -5.74 9.30 13.86
C THR A 185 -6.37 10.11 12.74
N CYS A 186 -5.59 10.66 11.80
CA CYS A 186 -6.11 11.45 10.67
C CYS A 186 -7.05 12.61 11.08
N ASN A 187 -6.79 13.20 12.26
CA ASN A 187 -7.55 14.35 12.76
C ASN A 187 -6.85 15.68 12.47
N GLU A 188 -5.62 15.64 11.97
CA GLU A 188 -4.85 16.82 11.65
C GLU A 188 -4.96 17.09 10.15
N GLU A 189 -5.33 18.30 9.77
CA GLU A 189 -5.28 18.71 8.36
C GLU A 189 -3.81 18.81 7.89
N CYS A 190 -3.58 18.58 6.60
CA CYS A 190 -2.29 18.86 5.98
C CYS A 190 -1.90 20.32 6.22
N ASN A 191 -0.62 20.55 6.57
CA ASN A 191 -0.08 21.91 6.58
C ASN A 191 -0.27 22.56 5.20
N LYS A 192 -0.60 23.86 5.18
CA LYS A 192 -0.62 24.66 3.95
C LYS A 192 0.68 24.46 3.17
N HIS A 193 0.58 24.30 1.85
CA HIS A 193 1.63 23.96 0.89
C HIS A 193 2.05 22.48 0.84
N LYS A 194 1.21 21.55 1.28
CA LYS A 194 1.42 20.12 1.05
C LYS A 194 0.26 19.47 0.33
N TYR A 195 0.53 18.38 -0.37
CA TYR A 195 -0.46 17.60 -1.10
C TYR A 195 -0.12 16.11 -1.10
N GLY A 196 -1.05 15.33 -1.64
CA GLY A 196 -0.93 13.90 -1.80
C GLY A 196 -1.19 13.14 -0.50
N LEU A 197 -1.08 11.83 -0.62
CA LEU A 197 -1.34 10.88 0.46
C LEU A 197 -0.45 11.18 1.68
N THR A 198 -1.09 11.28 2.85
CA THR A 198 -0.46 11.63 4.14
C THR A 198 0.35 12.93 4.12
N CYS A 199 0.03 13.88 3.23
CA CYS A 199 0.72 15.18 3.14
C CYS A 199 2.23 15.03 2.96
N SER A 200 2.68 14.03 2.20
CA SER A 200 4.10 13.74 2.03
C SER A 200 4.78 14.62 0.99
N GLN A 201 4.01 15.21 0.07
CA GLN A 201 4.52 16.06 -1.00
C GLN A 201 4.32 17.54 -0.67
N THR A 202 5.23 18.38 -1.18
CA THR A 202 5.19 19.83 -1.00
C THR A 202 4.74 20.47 -2.31
N CYS A 203 3.80 21.42 -2.24
CA CYS A 203 3.39 22.22 -3.39
C CYS A 203 4.60 22.98 -3.98
N GLY A 204 4.60 23.18 -5.29
CA GLY A 204 5.53 24.10 -5.94
C GLY A 204 5.15 25.57 -5.69
N SER A 205 5.77 26.45 -6.48
CA SER A 205 5.62 27.90 -6.40
C SER A 205 4.32 28.38 -7.08
N CYS A 206 3.15 27.98 -6.55
CA CYS A 206 1.86 28.43 -7.08
C CYS A 206 1.69 29.95 -6.91
N TYR A 207 1.04 30.58 -7.89
CA TYR A 207 0.77 32.02 -7.90
C TYR A 207 0.09 32.51 -6.60
N GLY A 208 0.65 33.55 -6.00
CA GLY A 208 0.19 34.17 -4.76
C GLY A 208 0.39 33.32 -3.51
N GLY A 209 1.26 32.30 -3.55
CA GLY A 209 1.45 31.35 -2.45
C GLY A 209 0.18 30.56 -2.13
N LYS A 210 -0.67 30.32 -3.13
CA LYS A 210 -1.91 29.57 -2.96
C LYS A 210 -1.63 28.09 -2.74
N GLN A 211 -2.55 27.44 -2.03
CA GLN A 211 -2.54 26.00 -1.86
C GLN A 211 -2.74 25.31 -3.22
N CYS A 212 -1.84 24.40 -3.58
CA CYS A 212 -2.00 23.54 -4.75
C CYS A 212 -3.09 22.49 -4.54
N ASP A 213 -3.57 21.88 -5.63
CA ASP A 213 -4.53 20.79 -5.59
C ASP A 213 -4.04 19.67 -4.66
N HIS A 214 -4.88 19.34 -3.70
CA HIS A 214 -4.60 18.39 -2.63
C HIS A 214 -4.26 16.96 -3.08
N VAL A 215 -4.68 16.54 -4.28
CA VAL A 215 -4.56 15.16 -4.76
C VAL A 215 -3.37 15.06 -5.69
N ASN A 216 -3.27 15.93 -6.67
CA ASN A 216 -2.25 15.83 -7.72
C ASN A 216 -1.12 16.87 -7.60
N GLY A 217 -1.32 17.94 -6.82
CA GLY A 217 -0.36 19.01 -6.58
C GLY A 217 -0.39 20.16 -7.60
N SER A 218 -1.40 20.24 -8.47
CA SER A 218 -1.44 21.26 -9.52
C SER A 218 -1.85 22.65 -9.02
N CYS A 219 -1.36 23.71 -9.66
CA CYS A 219 -1.68 25.09 -9.34
C CYS A 219 -2.75 25.64 -10.30
N ALA A 220 -3.98 25.84 -9.82
CA ALA A 220 -5.11 26.26 -10.66
C ALA A 220 -4.94 27.66 -11.30
N ASP A 221 -4.19 28.54 -10.64
CA ASP A 221 -3.97 29.93 -11.06
C ASP A 221 -2.60 30.16 -11.71
N GLY A 222 -1.90 29.09 -12.08
CA GLY A 222 -0.55 29.15 -12.63
C GLY A 222 0.53 29.34 -11.57
N CYS A 223 1.73 29.67 -12.06
CA CYS A 223 2.96 29.70 -11.29
C CYS A 223 3.41 31.12 -10.95
N GLU A 224 4.23 31.24 -9.90
CA GLU A 224 4.99 32.45 -9.64
C GLU A 224 6.03 32.72 -10.73
N ALA A 225 6.49 33.97 -10.78
CA ALA A 225 7.54 34.36 -11.72
C ALA A 225 8.81 33.52 -11.52
N GLY A 226 9.30 32.93 -12.61
CA GLY A 226 10.47 32.06 -12.58
C GLY A 226 10.17 30.57 -12.53
N PHE A 227 8.90 30.17 -12.42
CA PHE A 227 8.49 28.76 -12.38
C PHE A 227 7.44 28.46 -13.44
N PHE A 228 7.37 27.20 -13.87
CA PHE A 228 6.36 26.70 -14.81
C PHE A 228 5.99 25.24 -14.50
N GLY A 229 5.07 24.72 -15.31
CA GLY A 229 4.54 23.36 -15.18
C GLY A 229 3.26 23.31 -14.34
N GLU A 230 2.49 22.23 -14.46
CA GLU A 230 1.21 22.08 -13.77
C GLU A 230 1.31 22.27 -12.24
N LYS A 231 2.45 21.92 -11.64
CA LYS A 231 2.69 21.99 -10.19
C LYS A 231 3.60 23.14 -9.76
N CYS A 232 4.13 23.91 -10.72
CA CYS A 232 5.06 25.00 -10.48
C CYS A 232 6.32 24.60 -9.71
N ASP A 233 6.80 23.38 -9.94
CA ASP A 233 7.98 22.78 -9.33
C ASP A 233 9.22 22.81 -10.25
N GLU A 234 9.09 23.38 -11.45
CA GLU A 234 10.16 23.52 -12.42
C GLU A 234 10.54 25.00 -12.62
N GLU A 235 11.83 25.32 -12.58
CA GLU A 235 12.38 26.66 -12.84
C GLU A 235 12.42 26.95 -14.35
N CYS A 236 12.19 28.20 -14.79
CA CYS A 236 12.21 28.53 -16.22
C CYS A 236 13.48 28.04 -16.92
N HIS A 237 13.28 27.44 -18.09
CA HIS A 237 14.37 27.08 -18.98
C HIS A 237 15.16 28.32 -19.43
N SER A 238 16.45 28.13 -19.73
CA SER A 238 17.30 29.17 -20.31
C SER A 238 16.65 29.79 -21.54
N GLY A 239 16.47 31.10 -21.52
CA GLY A 239 15.83 31.84 -22.60
C GLY A 239 14.40 32.29 -22.32
N THR A 240 13.77 31.83 -21.23
CA THR A 240 12.47 32.32 -20.76
C THR A 240 12.50 32.83 -19.32
N TYR A 241 11.53 33.67 -18.97
CA TYR A 241 11.40 34.23 -17.63
C TYR A 241 9.94 34.61 -17.31
N GLY A 242 9.72 35.11 -16.09
CA GLY A 242 8.43 35.70 -15.70
C GLY A 242 7.40 34.66 -15.30
N GLN A 243 6.13 35.08 -15.20
CA GLN A 243 5.02 34.21 -14.79
C GLN A 243 4.81 33.10 -15.81
N ASP A 244 4.72 31.85 -15.34
CA ASP A 244 4.58 30.66 -16.17
C ASP A 244 5.67 30.51 -17.25
N CYS A 245 6.80 31.22 -17.09
CA CYS A 245 7.90 31.28 -18.05
C CYS A 245 7.46 31.67 -19.47
N THR A 246 6.46 32.53 -19.58
CA THR A 246 5.86 32.94 -20.87
C THR A 246 6.62 34.07 -21.56
N GLU A 247 7.52 34.76 -20.85
CA GLU A 247 8.34 35.84 -21.40
C GLU A 247 9.65 35.32 -21.97
N ILE A 248 10.09 35.85 -23.11
CA ILE A 248 11.35 35.47 -23.78
C ILE A 248 12.45 36.46 -23.42
N CYS A 249 13.66 35.98 -23.10
CA CYS A 249 14.84 36.82 -22.85
C CYS A 249 15.16 37.73 -24.05
N GLY A 250 15.71 38.92 -23.78
CA GLY A 250 16.26 39.79 -24.84
C GLY A 250 17.66 39.37 -25.29
N ALA A 251 18.33 40.25 -26.02
CA ALA A 251 19.67 40.01 -26.57
C ALA A 251 20.76 40.25 -25.50
N CYS A 252 20.90 39.30 -24.58
CA CYS A 252 21.98 39.30 -23.58
C CYS A 252 23.34 39.00 -24.25
N VAL A 253 24.41 39.62 -23.74
CA VAL A 253 25.80 39.39 -24.20
C VAL A 253 26.12 37.89 -24.25
N ASP A 254 26.77 37.46 -25.33
CA ASP A 254 27.20 36.08 -25.59
C ASP A 254 26.07 35.02 -25.50
N LYS A 255 24.80 35.45 -25.63
CA LYS A 255 23.60 34.63 -25.46
C LYS A 255 23.51 33.97 -24.08
N GLU A 256 24.10 34.60 -23.06
CA GLU A 256 23.97 34.15 -21.67
C GLU A 256 22.49 34.14 -21.23
N PRO A 257 22.08 33.19 -20.38
CA PRO A 257 20.71 33.13 -19.87
C PRO A 257 20.36 34.41 -19.10
N CYS A 258 19.19 34.98 -19.38
CA CYS A 258 18.66 36.06 -18.56
C CYS A 258 18.14 35.51 -17.22
N HIS A 259 18.00 36.37 -16.21
CA HIS A 259 17.47 35.97 -14.92
C HIS A 259 16.04 35.45 -15.04
N TYR A 260 15.80 34.18 -14.70
CA TYR A 260 14.53 33.47 -14.89
C TYR A 260 13.30 34.14 -14.22
N VAL A 261 13.49 34.91 -13.15
CA VAL A 261 12.38 35.70 -12.56
C VAL A 261 12.14 37.03 -13.28
N THR A 262 13.19 37.82 -13.54
CA THR A 262 13.06 39.24 -13.92
C THR A 262 13.37 39.54 -15.38
N GLY A 263 13.96 38.59 -16.11
CA GLY A 263 14.41 38.75 -17.49
C GLY A 263 15.71 39.56 -17.64
N THR A 264 16.38 39.89 -16.53
CA THR A 264 17.54 40.79 -16.54
C THR A 264 18.78 40.10 -17.11
N CYS A 265 19.49 40.77 -18.02
CA CYS A 265 20.79 40.35 -18.52
C CYS A 265 21.90 40.87 -17.59
N MET A 266 22.46 40.01 -16.75
CA MET A 266 23.43 40.42 -15.70
C MET A 266 24.72 41.02 -16.26
N ASN A 267 25.13 40.60 -17.46
CA ASN A 267 26.36 41.04 -18.13
C ASN A 267 26.13 42.15 -19.17
N GLY A 268 24.91 42.70 -19.26
CA GLY A 268 24.55 43.73 -20.24
C GLY A 268 24.01 43.17 -21.56
N CYS A 269 23.92 44.03 -22.57
CA CYS A 269 23.26 43.76 -23.85
C CYS A 269 24.25 43.60 -25.02
N GLU A 270 23.87 42.80 -26.02
CA GLU A 270 24.57 42.76 -27.29
C GLU A 270 24.55 44.13 -28.00
N PRO A 271 25.54 44.42 -28.88
CA PRO A 271 25.56 45.65 -29.66
C PRO A 271 24.24 45.85 -30.43
N GLY A 272 23.65 47.04 -30.30
CA GLY A 272 22.36 47.34 -30.91
C GLY A 272 21.16 47.19 -29.98
N TYR A 273 21.35 46.77 -28.72
CA TYR A 273 20.29 46.61 -27.72
C TYR A 273 20.56 47.39 -26.44
N GLN A 274 19.51 47.79 -25.73
CA GLN A 274 19.57 48.54 -24.47
C GLN A 274 18.49 48.14 -23.46
N GLY A 275 18.65 48.60 -22.21
CA GLY A 275 17.76 48.33 -21.08
C GLY A 275 18.16 47.08 -20.29
N MET A 276 17.60 46.89 -19.09
CA MET A 276 17.98 45.78 -18.20
C MET A 276 17.66 44.39 -18.77
N GLN A 277 16.65 44.29 -19.62
CA GLN A 277 16.23 43.03 -20.27
C GLN A 277 16.72 42.92 -21.73
N CYS A 278 17.43 43.94 -22.24
CA CYS A 278 17.95 43.97 -23.62
C CYS A 278 16.90 43.69 -24.72
N LYS A 279 15.65 44.13 -24.51
CA LYS A 279 14.53 43.96 -25.46
C LYS A 279 14.38 45.13 -26.45
N THR A 280 15.01 46.27 -26.19
CA THR A 280 14.85 47.49 -27.00
C THR A 280 16.05 47.70 -27.90
N GLY A 281 15.85 47.78 -29.21
CA GLY A 281 16.90 48.11 -30.16
C GLY A 281 17.34 49.58 -30.05
N THR A 282 18.63 49.86 -30.22
CA THR A 282 19.15 51.21 -30.39
C THR A 282 19.07 51.58 -31.88
N MET A 283 18.34 52.66 -32.20
CA MET A 283 18.24 53.21 -33.55
C MET A 283 19.59 53.73 -34.07
#